data_AF-A0A7Y2UAA3-F1
#
_entry.id   AF-A0A7Y2UAA3-F1
#
_cell.length_a   1.000
_cell.length_b   1.000
_cell.length_c   1.000
_cell.angle_alpha   90.00
_cell.angle_beta   90.00
_cell.angle_gamma   90.00
#
_symmetry.space_group_name_H-M   'P 1'
#
loop_
_entity.id
_entity.type
_entity.pdbx_description
1 polymer ?
#
loop_
_entity_poly.entity_id
_entity_poly.type
_entity_poly.pdbx_seq_one_letter_code
_entity_poly.pdbx_strand_id
1 'polypeptide(L)' 'MIFVDSSVWVDYFNGRQSAETDYLDSLLGREPIAIGDLVLIEVLQGFKKDKDYKTARELLTSLTV' A
#
# COMPACT_ATOMS: atom_id res chain seq x y z
N MET A 1 -9.70 9.05 8.84
CA MET A 1 -9.44 7.65 8.46
C MET A 1 -9.60 7.57 6.96
N ILE A 2 -8.51 7.30 6.25
CA ILE A 2 -8.45 7.31 4.78
C ILE A 2 -8.26 5.88 4.31
N PHE A 3 -9.15 5.40 3.43
CA PHE A 3 -9.03 4.10 2.79
C PHE A 3 -8.33 4.26 1.44
N VAL A 4 -7.35 3.40 1.16
CA VAL A 4 -6.54 3.47 -0.07
C VAL A 4 -6.78 2.22 -0.90
N ASP A 5 -7.14 2.41 -2.16
CA ASP A 5 -7.40 1.35 -3.14
C ASP A 5 -6.11 0.65 -3.62
N SER A 6 -6.24 -0.56 -4.17
CA SER A 6 -5.10 -1.34 -4.66
C SER A 6 -4.35 -0.65 -5.81
N SER A 7 -5.05 0.08 -6.68
CA SER A 7 -4.42 0.81 -7.79
C SER A 7 -3.38 1.83 -7.30
N VAL A 8 -3.70 2.59 -6.25
CA VAL A 8 -2.79 3.60 -5.67
C VAL A 8 -1.57 2.92 -5.03
N TRP A 9 -1.77 1.83 -4.30
CA TRP A 9 -0.65 1.05 -3.75
C TRP A 9 0.25 0.48 -4.84
N VAL A 10 -0.34 -0.09 -5.89
CA VAL A 10 0.40 -0.66 -7.02
C VAL A 10 1.21 0.43 -7.73
N ASP A 11 0.63 1.60 -7.98
CA ASP A 11 1.36 2.71 -8.60
C ASP A 11 2.46 3.25 -7.67
N TYR A 12 2.20 3.37 -6.37
CA TYR A 12 3.18 3.79 -5.35
C TYR A 12 4.39 2.84 -5.31
N PHE A 13 4.17 1.52 -5.19
CA PHE A 13 5.25 0.52 -5.16
C PHE A 13 6.02 0.43 -6.49
N ASN A 14 5.38 0.76 -7.62
CA ASN A 14 6.04 0.82 -8.92
C ASN A 14 6.74 2.17 -9.18
N GLY A 15 6.71 3.11 -8.24
CA GLY A 15 7.35 4.43 -8.37
C GLY A 15 6.68 5.33 -9.41
N ARG A 16 5.39 5.11 -9.70
CA ARG A 16 4.62 5.98 -10.60
C ARG A 16 4.12 7.19 -9.83
N GLN A 17 4.52 8.37 -10.28
CA GLN A 17 4.09 9.63 -9.70
C GLN A 17 2.69 9.99 -10.18
N SER A 18 1.80 10.26 -9.24
CA SER A 18 0.45 10.79 -9.46
C SER A 18 0.05 11.62 -8.23
N ALA A 19 -1.03 12.40 -8.36
CA ALA A 19 -1.54 13.16 -7.22
C ALA A 19 -1.93 12.24 -6.05
N GLU A 20 -2.43 11.05 -6.34
CA GLU A 20 -2.81 10.03 -5.36
C GLU A 20 -1.58 9.42 -4.66
N THR A 21 -0.51 9.09 -5.40
CA THR A 21 0.71 8.52 -4.80
C THR A 21 1.48 9.56 -3.99
N ASP A 22 1.50 10.82 -4.44
CA ASP A 22 2.06 11.96 -3.69
C ASP A 22 1.24 12.23 -2.42
N TYR A 23 -0.08 12.15 -2.51
CA TYR A 23 -0.95 12.32 -1.34
C TYR A 23 -0.77 11.18 -0.34
N LEU A 24 -0.70 9.93 -0.81
CA LEU A 24 -0.40 8.77 0.02
C LEU A 24 0.94 8.96 0.77
N ASP A 25 2.00 9.36 0.07
CA ASP A 25 3.31 9.62 0.67
C ASP A 25 3.23 10.67 1.79
N SER A 26 2.45 11.72 1.56
CA SER A 26 2.26 12.81 2.53
C SER A 26 1.54 12.37 3.82
N LEU A 27 0.77 11.27 3.77
CA LEU A 27 -0.03 10.73 4.87
C LEU A 27 0.72 9.66 5.67
N LEU A 28 1.61 8.89 5.03
CA LEU A 28 2.33 7.79 5.65
C LEU A 28 3.11 8.28 6.88
N GLY A 29 2.83 7.66 8.04
CA GLY A 29 3.44 8.03 9.32
C GLY A 29 2.87 9.29 9.98
N ARG A 30 1.90 9.98 9.36
CA ARG A 30 1.25 11.18 9.91
C ARG A 30 -0.22 10.95 10.27
N GLU A 31 -0.94 10.21 9.42
CA GLU A 31 -2.35 9.91 9.62
C GLU A 31 -2.63 8.39 9.56
N PRO A 32 -3.66 7.91 10.26
CA PRO A 32 -4.11 6.52 10.12
C PRO A 32 -4.65 6.25 8.71
N ILE A 33 -4.01 5.29 8.04
CA ILE A 33 -4.42 4.75 6.75
C ILE A 33 -5.06 3.39 6.98
N ALA A 34 -6.23 3.19 6.39
CA ALA A 34 -6.95 1.92 6.39
C ALA A 34 -6.65 1.12 5.12
N ILE A 35 -6.46 -0.18 5.28
CA ILE A 35 -6.35 -1.14 4.18
C ILE A 35 -7.31 -2.30 4.40
N GLY A 36 -8.07 -2.66 3.37
CA GLY A 36 -9.00 -3.78 3.41
C GLY A 36 -8.34 -5.09 3.02
N ASP A 37 -8.85 -6.22 3.51
CA ASP A 37 -8.31 -7.55 3.22
C ASP A 37 -8.20 -7.85 1.72
N LEU A 38 -9.21 -7.43 0.93
CA LEU A 38 -9.19 -7.64 -0.52
C LEU A 38 -8.08 -6.82 -1.20
N VAL A 39 -7.94 -5.54 -0.83
CA VAL A 39 -6.88 -4.67 -1.34
C VAL A 39 -5.51 -5.21 -0.95
N LEU A 40 -5.34 -5.65 0.30
CA LEU A 40 -4.11 -6.28 0.78
C LEU A 40 -3.75 -7.50 -0.08
N ILE A 41 -4.71 -8.37 -0.36
CA ILE A 41 -4.50 -9.56 -1.19
C ILE A 41 -4.08 -9.17 -2.61
N GLU A 42 -4.78 -8.22 -3.25
CA GLU A 42 -4.49 -7.77 -4.61
C GLU A 42 -3.07 -7.19 -4.73
N VAL A 43 -2.68 -6.32 -3.79
CA VAL A 43 -1.36 -5.70 -3.77
C VAL A 43 -0.28 -6.76 -3.55
N LEU A 44 -0.47 -7.67 -2.58
CA LEU A 44 0.51 -8.71 -2.27
C LEU A 44 0.69 -9.72 -3.40
N GLN A 45 -0.36 -10.06 -4.16
CA GLN A 45 -0.26 -10.95 -5.33
C GLN A 45 0.62 -10.38 -6.45
N GLY A 46 0.83 -9.06 -6.50
CA GLY A 46 1.68 -8.41 -7.50
C GLY A 46 3.19 -8.64 -7.32
N PHE A 47 3.64 -9.08 -6.14
CA PHE A 47 5.06 -9.25 -5.84
C PHE A 47 5.59 -10.60 -6.36
N LYS A 48 6.55 -10.55 -7.29
CA LYS A 48 7.15 -11.75 -7.92
C LYS A 48 8.25 -12.41 -7.08
N LYS A 49 8.91 -11.65 -6.20
CA LYS A 49 9.99 -12.13 -5.35
C LYS A 49 9.48 -12.29 -3.93
N ASP A 50 9.75 -13.44 -3.33
CA ASP A 50 9.36 -13.76 -1.95
C ASP A 50 9.89 -12.74 -0.92
N LYS A 51 11.09 -12.22 -1.13
CA LYS A 51 11.66 -11.16 -0.28
C LYS A 51 10.79 -9.89 -0.31
N ASP A 52 10.43 -9.42 -1.49
CA ASP A 52 9.66 -8.19 -1.67
C ASP A 52 8.23 -8.38 -1.14
N TYR A 53 7.63 -9.55 -1.39
CA TYR A 53 6.35 -9.96 -0.80
C TYR A 53 6.36 -9.91 0.73
N LYS A 54 7.39 -10.49 1.37
CA LYS A 54 7.51 -10.52 2.83
C LYS A 54 7.61 -9.11 3.41
N THR A 55 8.48 -8.27 2.84
CA THR A 55 8.62 -6.88 3.27
C THR A 55 7.30 -6.10 3.08
N ALA A 56 6.64 -6.24 1.94
CA ALA A 56 5.36 -5.57 1.69
C ALA A 56 4.27 -6.05 2.67
N ARG A 57 4.18 -7.36 2.92
CA ARG A 57 3.22 -7.93 3.88
C ARG A 57 3.45 -7.39 5.28
N GLU A 58 4.69 -7.39 5.77
CA GLU A 58 5.03 -6.86 7.10
C GLU A 58 4.62 -5.39 7.23
N LEU A 59 4.92 -4.56 6.22
CA LEU A 59 4.56 -3.15 6.24
C LEU A 59 3.04 -2.92 6.14
N LEU A 60 2.37 -3.56 5.19
CA LEU A 60 0.93 -3.33 4.94
C LEU A 60 0.04 -3.87 6.06
N THR A 61 0.43 -4.98 6.70
CA THR A 61 -0.30 -5.51 7.87
C THR A 61 -0.07 -4.72 9.16
N SER A 62 0.91 -3.81 9.18
CA SER A 62 1.10 -2.85 10.28
C SER A 62 0.17 -1.64 10.20
N LEU A 63 -0.49 -1.45 9.06
CA LEU A 63 -1.52 -0.42 8.90
C LEU A 63 -2.75 -0.79 9.71
N THR A 64 -3.56 0.22 10.04
CA THR A 64 -4.80 -0.01 10.78
C THR A 64 -5.78 -0.77 9.88
N VAL A 65 -6.32 -1.88 10.38
CA VAL A 65 -7.40 -2.66 9.75
C VAL A 65 -8.74 -2.15 10.26
#